data_AF-A0A1E2S0P1-F1
#
_entry.id   AF-A0A1E2S0P1-F1
#
_cell.length_a   1.000
_cell.length_b   1.000
_cell.length_c   1.000
_cell.angle_alpha   90.00
_cell.angle_beta   90.00
_cell.angle_gamma   90.00
#
_symmetry.space_group_name_H-M   'P 1'
#
loop_
_entity.id
_entity.type
_entity.pdbx_description
1 polymer ?
#
loop_
_entity_poly.entity_id
_entity_poly.type
_entity_poly.pdbx_seq_one_letter_code
_entity_poly.pdbx_strand_id
1 'polypeptide(L)'
;MIHGYWLQDYRIDGDYEKIAVPPEELERFLSTLRAQGFAGCNVTLPHKEEALRLSANAHPAARAIGAANTLWFTSDGRLQADNTDAYGFMTHLKASAPALKLKGATAVILGAGGAARAIIYGLQQAGVAHIVIANRTKARAGAWRKASARCSRRLRGTRQRALSRRAIFWSTRRALA
;
A
#
# COMPACT_ATOMS: atom_id res chain seq x y z
N MET A 1 0.47 6.19 -19.18
CA MET A 1 -0.84 5.61 -19.54
C MET A 1 -1.95 6.12 -18.61
N ILE A 2 -1.96 5.82 -17.29
CA ILE A 2 -3.02 6.33 -16.38
C ILE A 2 -2.92 7.84 -16.16
N HIS A 3 -1.79 8.35 -15.65
CA HIS A 3 -1.65 9.79 -15.35
C HIS A 3 -1.72 10.66 -16.60
N GLY A 4 -1.06 10.26 -17.70
CA GLY A 4 -1.16 10.98 -18.98
C GLY A 4 -2.61 11.13 -19.49
N TYR A 5 -3.45 10.10 -19.32
CA TYR A 5 -4.87 10.19 -19.66
C TYR A 5 -5.58 11.27 -18.82
N TRP A 6 -5.39 11.27 -17.50
CA TRP A 6 -6.04 12.24 -16.62
C TRP A 6 -5.52 13.67 -16.81
N LEU A 7 -4.23 13.86 -17.08
CA LEU A 7 -3.67 15.18 -17.41
C LEU A 7 -4.36 15.75 -18.65
N GLN A 8 -4.52 14.93 -19.69
CA GLN A 8 -5.22 15.32 -20.91
C GLN A 8 -6.71 15.60 -20.68
N ASP A 9 -7.42 14.71 -19.99
CA ASP A 9 -8.86 14.82 -19.73
C ASP A 9 -9.21 16.10 -18.95
N TYR A 10 -8.40 16.43 -17.93
CA TYR A 10 -8.56 17.63 -17.12
C TYR A 10 -7.85 18.87 -17.70
N ARG A 11 -7.23 18.78 -18.88
CA ARG A 11 -6.48 19.88 -19.52
C ARG A 11 -5.41 20.49 -18.61
N ILE A 12 -4.72 19.65 -17.87
CA ILE A 12 -3.60 20.04 -17.02
C ILE A 12 -2.33 19.94 -17.86
N ASP A 13 -1.64 21.06 -18.05
CA ASP A 13 -0.34 21.09 -18.71
C ASP A 13 0.71 20.41 -17.82
N GLY A 14 1.31 19.35 -18.35
CA GLY A 14 2.32 18.57 -17.63
C GLY A 14 2.47 17.15 -18.17
N ASP A 15 3.58 16.53 -17.78
CA ASP A 15 3.97 15.19 -18.21
C ASP A 15 4.09 14.24 -17.03
N TYR A 16 3.95 12.95 -17.33
CA TYR A 16 4.17 11.88 -16.37
C TYR A 16 5.12 10.83 -16.95
N GLU A 17 6.34 10.82 -16.42
CA GLU A 17 7.43 10.00 -16.93
C GLU A 17 7.80 8.85 -16.00
N LYS A 18 8.49 7.85 -16.56
CA LYS A 18 9.03 6.71 -15.80
C LYS A 18 10.54 6.88 -15.68
N ILE A 19 11.02 7.09 -14.46
CA ILE A 19 12.45 7.24 -14.18
C ILE A 19 12.91 6.06 -13.33
N ALA A 20 13.89 5.32 -13.83
CA ALA A 20 14.55 4.26 -13.08
C ALA A 20 15.64 4.87 -12.21
N VAL A 21 15.55 4.65 -10.90
CA VAL A 21 16.50 5.17 -9.92
C VAL A 21 17.03 3.99 -9.12
N PRO A 22 18.35 3.75 -9.07
CA PRO A 22 18.96 2.78 -8.18
C PRO A 22 18.73 3.15 -6.69
N PRO A 23 18.60 2.19 -5.76
CA PRO A 23 18.38 2.48 -4.33
C PRO A 23 19.39 3.45 -3.72
N GLU A 24 20.66 3.31 -4.09
CA GLU A 24 21.78 4.15 -3.66
C GLU A 24 21.70 5.59 -4.17
N GLU A 25 20.93 5.86 -5.23
CA GLU A 25 20.78 7.19 -5.81
C GLU A 25 19.48 7.89 -5.38
N LEU A 26 18.58 7.19 -4.67
CA LEU A 26 17.25 7.70 -4.35
C LEU A 26 17.30 9.04 -3.59
N GLU A 27 18.18 9.17 -2.61
CA GLU A 27 18.33 10.41 -1.84
C GLU A 27 18.75 11.58 -2.71
N ARG A 28 19.75 11.37 -3.59
CA ARG A 28 20.20 12.38 -4.55
C ARG A 28 19.12 12.73 -5.57
N PHE A 29 18.37 11.73 -6.03
CA PHE A 29 17.27 11.95 -6.96
C PHE A 29 16.17 12.80 -6.33
N LEU A 30 15.71 12.45 -5.12
CA LEU A 30 14.67 13.20 -4.42
C LEU A 30 15.11 14.62 -4.04
N SER A 31 16.38 14.83 -3.69
CA SER A 31 16.89 16.16 -3.35
C SER A 31 16.98 17.09 -4.56
N THR A 32 17.14 16.55 -5.77
CA THR A 32 17.20 17.32 -7.03
C THR A 32 15.87 17.35 -7.78
N LEU A 33 14.88 16.58 -7.35
CA LEU A 33 13.59 16.38 -8.02
C LEU A 33 12.89 17.71 -8.37
N ARG A 34 12.83 18.65 -7.42
CA ARG A 34 12.21 19.97 -7.64
C ARG A 34 12.99 20.80 -8.66
N ALA A 35 14.32 20.79 -8.58
CA ALA A 35 15.19 21.56 -9.48
C ALA A 35 15.11 21.05 -10.93
N GLN A 36 14.76 19.77 -11.12
CA GLN A 36 14.46 19.17 -12.42
C GLN A 36 13.06 19.52 -12.96
N GLY A 37 12.26 20.33 -12.23
CA GLY A 37 10.93 20.78 -12.66
C GLY A 37 9.77 19.87 -12.24
N PHE A 38 10.03 18.80 -11.48
CA PHE A 38 8.95 17.90 -11.03
C PHE A 38 8.16 18.50 -9.86
N ALA A 39 6.82 18.45 -9.97
CA ALA A 39 5.91 18.81 -8.88
C ALA A 39 5.82 17.72 -7.78
N GLY A 40 6.19 16.48 -8.12
CA GLY A 40 6.11 15.32 -7.25
C GLY A 40 6.40 14.04 -8.02
N CYS A 41 6.26 12.89 -7.37
CA CYS A 41 6.42 11.60 -8.02
C CYS A 41 5.66 10.49 -7.28
N ASN A 42 5.30 9.44 -8.01
CA ASN A 42 4.95 8.17 -7.36
C ASN A 42 6.18 7.29 -7.19
N VAL A 43 6.20 6.58 -6.08
CA VAL A 43 7.30 5.71 -5.68
C VAL A 43 6.86 4.26 -5.69
N THR A 44 7.65 3.40 -6.33
CA THR A 44 7.42 1.96 -6.40
C THR A 44 8.56 1.17 -5.72
N LEU A 45 8.48 -0.16 -5.76
CA LEU A 45 9.53 -1.03 -5.23
C LEU A 45 10.89 -0.73 -5.89
N PRO A 46 12.00 -0.73 -5.13
CA PRO A 46 12.12 -1.03 -3.70
C PRO A 46 12.04 0.21 -2.77
N HIS A 47 11.70 1.39 -3.29
CA HIS A 47 11.98 2.69 -2.67
C HIS A 47 10.98 3.18 -1.63
N LYS A 48 9.84 2.52 -1.45
CA LYS A 48 8.71 3.07 -0.68
C LYS A 48 9.03 3.38 0.80
N GLU A 49 9.87 2.57 1.44
CA GLU A 49 10.25 2.78 2.85
C GLU A 49 11.23 3.96 2.98
N GLU A 50 12.21 3.99 2.09
CA GLU A 50 13.24 5.02 2.08
C GLU A 50 12.69 6.39 1.64
N ALA A 51 11.77 6.42 0.68
CA ALA A 51 11.04 7.62 0.30
C ALA A 51 10.28 8.25 1.48
N LEU A 52 9.69 7.43 2.35
CA LEU A 52 9.05 7.93 3.57
C LEU A 52 10.08 8.53 4.55
N ARG A 53 11.26 7.90 4.69
CA ARG A 53 12.34 8.38 5.56
C ARG A 53 12.92 9.71 5.08
N LEU A 54 13.08 9.87 3.78
CA LEU A 54 13.67 11.06 3.15
C LEU A 54 12.70 12.24 3.03
N SER A 55 11.41 12.02 3.25
CA SER A 55 10.40 13.07 3.17
C SER A 55 10.40 13.95 4.42
N ALA A 56 10.26 15.25 4.23
CA ALA A 56 10.24 16.21 5.33
C ALA A 56 9.01 16.04 6.22
N ASN A 57 7.87 15.70 5.62
CA ASN A 57 6.61 15.44 6.29
C ASN A 57 5.90 14.24 5.65
N ALA A 58 5.03 13.59 6.42
CA ALA A 58 4.23 12.47 5.95
C ALA A 58 2.86 12.45 6.61
N HIS A 59 1.83 12.08 5.85
CA HIS A 59 0.48 11.89 6.38
C HIS A 59 0.41 10.71 7.36
N PRO A 60 -0.58 10.70 8.28
CA PRO A 60 -0.72 9.64 9.27
C PRO A 60 -0.81 8.24 8.67
N ALA A 61 -1.46 8.09 7.51
CA ALA A 61 -1.58 6.80 6.82
C ALA A 61 -0.20 6.27 6.40
N ALA A 62 0.62 7.07 5.72
CA ALA A 62 1.97 6.67 5.34
C ALA A 62 2.85 6.33 6.54
N ARG A 63 2.77 7.10 7.63
CA ARG A 63 3.51 6.81 8.88
C ARG A 63 3.08 5.50 9.53
N ALA A 64 1.77 5.26 9.64
CA ALA A 64 1.23 4.03 10.22
C ALA A 64 1.54 2.80 9.36
N ILE A 65 1.46 2.95 8.04
CA ILE A 65 1.83 1.90 7.10
C ILE A 65 3.35 1.69 7.12
N GLY A 66 4.12 2.76 7.30
CA GLY A 66 5.59 2.82 7.28
C GLY A 66 6.19 2.75 5.88
N ALA A 67 5.45 3.20 4.87
CA ALA A 67 5.90 3.28 3.47
C ALA A 67 5.10 4.35 2.74
N ALA A 68 5.74 5.06 1.80
CA ALA A 68 5.12 6.09 0.96
C ALA A 68 5.16 5.67 -0.51
N ASN A 69 4.08 5.93 -1.26
CA ASN A 69 4.01 5.69 -2.71
C ASN A 69 3.72 6.97 -3.50
N THR A 70 3.46 8.09 -2.83
CA THR A 70 3.08 9.36 -3.44
C THR A 70 3.82 10.48 -2.71
N LEU A 71 4.61 11.26 -3.44
CA LEU A 71 5.39 12.38 -2.95
C LEU A 71 5.03 13.65 -3.73
N TRP A 72 4.98 14.80 -3.06
CA TRP A 72 4.78 16.10 -3.71
C TRP A 72 5.42 17.21 -2.88
N PHE A 73 5.67 18.35 -3.51
CA PHE A 73 6.15 19.54 -2.81
C PHE A 73 4.98 20.36 -2.29
N THR A 74 5.00 20.72 -1.00
CA THR A 74 4.07 21.68 -0.40
C THR A 74 4.40 23.12 -0.83
N SER A 75 3.51 24.07 -0.54
CA SER A 75 3.70 25.49 -0.90
C SER A 75 4.95 26.13 -0.28
N ASP A 76 5.40 25.62 0.87
CA ASP A 76 6.66 25.99 1.53
C ASP A 76 7.89 25.26 0.93
N GLY A 77 7.70 24.44 -0.10
CA GLY A 77 8.75 23.74 -0.82
C GLY A 77 9.23 22.44 -0.17
N ARG A 78 8.59 21.97 0.90
CA ARG A 78 8.98 20.74 1.60
C ARG A 78 8.42 19.50 0.90
N LEU A 79 9.18 18.41 0.91
CA LEU A 79 8.73 17.14 0.35
C LEU A 79 7.76 16.45 1.32
N GLN A 80 6.51 16.31 0.90
CA GLN A 80 5.42 15.66 1.62
C GLN A 80 5.20 14.25 1.06
N ALA A 81 4.92 13.30 1.96
CA ALA A 81 4.68 11.90 1.62
C ALA A 81 3.30 11.40 2.03
N ASP A 82 2.76 10.50 1.21
CA ASP A 82 1.56 9.73 1.54
C ASP A 82 1.59 8.30 0.94
N ASN A 83 0.62 7.49 1.38
CA ASN A 83 0.36 6.15 0.90
C ASN A 83 -1.09 6.00 0.44
N THR A 84 -1.28 6.03 -0.87
CA THR A 84 -2.59 5.92 -1.52
C THR A 84 -3.01 4.47 -1.76
N ASP A 85 -2.14 3.48 -1.54
CA ASP A 85 -2.48 2.06 -1.75
C ASP A 85 -3.63 1.63 -0.80
N ALA A 86 -3.63 2.12 0.44
CA ALA A 86 -4.67 1.81 1.42
C ALA A 86 -6.02 2.40 1.00
N TYR A 87 -6.02 3.69 0.63
CA TYR A 87 -7.22 4.38 0.16
C TYR A 87 -7.79 3.73 -1.11
N GLY A 88 -6.92 3.47 -2.10
CA GLY A 88 -7.31 2.86 -3.37
C GLY A 88 -7.91 1.48 -3.18
N PHE A 89 -7.28 0.62 -2.37
CA PHE A 89 -7.82 -0.71 -2.08
C PHE A 89 -9.17 -0.64 -1.36
N MET A 90 -9.28 0.17 -0.30
CA MET A 90 -10.52 0.24 0.49
C MET A 90 -11.68 0.84 -0.31
N THR A 91 -11.40 1.82 -1.17
CA THR A 91 -12.39 2.41 -2.08
C THR A 91 -12.87 1.37 -3.09
N HIS A 92 -11.95 0.65 -3.72
CA HIS A 92 -12.29 -0.42 -4.65
C HIS A 92 -13.09 -1.54 -3.96
N LEU A 93 -12.69 -1.97 -2.76
CA LEU A 93 -13.40 -3.02 -2.01
C LEU A 93 -14.85 -2.63 -1.71
N LYS A 94 -15.10 -1.38 -1.33
CA LYS A 94 -16.45 -0.85 -1.09
C LYS A 94 -17.28 -0.81 -2.37
N ALA A 95 -16.68 -0.36 -3.48
CA ALA A 95 -17.36 -0.27 -4.78
C ALA A 95 -17.70 -1.66 -5.35
N SER A 96 -16.75 -2.60 -5.28
CA SER A 96 -16.90 -3.95 -5.84
C SER A 96 -17.76 -4.87 -4.97
N ALA A 97 -17.88 -4.60 -3.66
CA ALA A 97 -18.65 -5.41 -2.74
C ALA A 97 -19.46 -4.54 -1.74
N PRO A 98 -20.46 -3.77 -2.20
CA PRO A 98 -21.16 -2.77 -1.37
C PRO A 98 -21.93 -3.39 -0.20
N ALA A 99 -22.37 -4.65 -0.31
CA ALA A 99 -23.06 -5.37 0.76
C ALA A 99 -22.13 -5.93 1.85
N LEU A 100 -20.81 -5.76 1.70
CA LEU A 100 -19.82 -6.33 2.60
C LEU A 100 -19.69 -5.50 3.88
N LYS A 101 -20.01 -6.12 5.02
CA LYS A 101 -19.83 -5.52 6.35
C LYS A 101 -18.44 -5.87 6.89
N LEU A 102 -17.58 -4.87 7.02
CA LEU A 102 -16.21 -5.03 7.53
C LEU A 102 -16.11 -4.94 9.06
N LYS A 103 -16.94 -4.10 9.69
CA LYS A 103 -16.91 -3.91 11.14
C LYS A 103 -17.21 -5.23 11.87
N GLY A 104 -16.31 -5.64 12.76
CA GLY A 104 -16.43 -6.89 13.51
C GLY A 104 -16.09 -8.15 12.71
N ALA A 105 -15.70 -8.04 11.44
CA ALA A 105 -15.41 -9.18 10.59
C ALA A 105 -14.02 -9.77 10.85
N THR A 106 -13.78 -10.93 10.24
CA THR A 106 -12.45 -11.54 10.12
C THR A 106 -11.98 -11.45 8.67
N ALA A 107 -10.80 -10.91 8.43
CA ALA A 107 -10.16 -10.84 7.13
C ALA A 107 -8.93 -11.74 7.06
N VAL A 108 -8.73 -12.41 5.92
CA VAL A 108 -7.53 -13.20 5.65
C VAL A 108 -6.76 -12.55 4.50
N ILE A 109 -5.51 -12.17 4.76
CA ILE A 109 -4.61 -11.55 3.79
C ILE A 109 -3.58 -12.59 3.37
N LEU A 110 -3.42 -12.77 2.06
CA LEU A 110 -2.42 -13.67 1.51
C LEU A 110 -1.21 -12.86 1.05
N GLY A 111 -0.07 -13.11 1.68
CA GLY A 111 1.16 -12.37 1.47
C GLY A 111 1.43 -11.34 2.56
N ALA A 112 2.70 -10.95 2.66
CA ALA A 112 3.20 -10.00 3.65
C ALA A 112 4.13 -8.95 3.01
N GLY A 113 3.81 -8.52 1.78
CA GLY A 113 4.55 -7.49 1.05
C GLY A 113 4.07 -6.06 1.37
N GLY A 114 4.63 -5.05 0.70
CA GLY A 114 4.28 -3.63 0.92
C GLY A 114 2.78 -3.34 0.80
N ALA A 115 2.10 -3.92 -0.19
CA ALA A 115 0.65 -3.78 -0.35
C ALA A 115 -0.14 -4.38 0.82
N ALA A 116 0.34 -5.47 1.43
CA ALA A 116 -0.35 -6.08 2.57
C ALA A 116 -0.39 -5.13 3.77
N ARG A 117 0.67 -4.32 3.98
CA ARG A 117 0.72 -3.31 5.06
C ARG A 117 -0.37 -2.26 4.89
N ALA A 118 -0.52 -1.74 3.67
CA ALA A 118 -1.55 -0.76 3.34
C ALA A 118 -2.97 -1.34 3.51
N ILE A 119 -3.18 -2.59 3.10
CA ILE A 119 -4.47 -3.31 3.27
C ILE A 119 -4.77 -3.54 4.75
N ILE A 120 -3.80 -4.01 5.55
CA ILE A 120 -3.97 -4.21 7.00
C ILE A 120 -4.43 -2.91 7.65
N TYR A 121 -3.73 -1.81 7.36
CA TYR A 121 -4.09 -0.49 7.86
C TYR A 121 -5.52 -0.11 7.46
N GLY A 122 -5.88 -0.22 6.18
CA GLY A 122 -7.23 0.10 5.70
C GLY A 122 -8.33 -0.73 6.37
N LEU A 123 -8.10 -2.03 6.58
CA LEU A 123 -9.04 -2.93 7.24
C LEU A 123 -9.17 -2.63 8.74
N GLN A 124 -8.08 -2.26 9.41
CA GLN A 124 -8.11 -1.80 10.81
C GLN A 124 -8.95 -0.52 10.94
N GLN A 125 -8.74 0.47 10.06
CA GLN A 125 -9.55 1.70 10.04
C GLN A 125 -11.03 1.42 9.75
N ALA A 126 -11.35 0.37 8.99
CA ALA A 126 -12.71 -0.07 8.72
C ALA A 126 -13.36 -0.90 9.85
N GLY A 127 -12.65 -1.13 10.96
CA GLY A 127 -13.18 -1.82 12.14
C GLY A 127 -13.20 -3.35 12.04
N VAL A 128 -12.39 -3.95 11.17
CA VAL A 128 -12.21 -5.41 11.13
C VAL A 128 -11.64 -5.90 12.48
N ALA A 129 -12.29 -6.89 13.09
CA ALA A 129 -11.92 -7.37 14.43
C ALA A 129 -10.69 -8.28 14.41
N HIS A 130 -10.57 -9.11 13.37
CA HIS A 130 -9.49 -10.09 13.27
C HIS A 130 -8.86 -10.06 11.88
N ILE A 131 -7.55 -9.84 11.81
CA ILE A 131 -6.79 -9.89 10.56
C ILE A 131 -5.78 -11.04 10.66
N VAL A 132 -5.90 -11.99 9.74
CA VAL A 132 -5.02 -13.16 9.64
C VAL A 132 -4.13 -12.98 8.43
N ILE A 133 -2.81 -13.04 8.61
CA ILE A 133 -1.84 -12.95 7.53
C ILE A 133 -1.29 -14.34 7.24
N ALA A 134 -1.53 -14.85 6.03
CA ALA A 134 -0.97 -16.10 5.55
C ALA A 134 0.17 -15.81 4.57
N ASN A 135 1.39 -16.24 4.91
CA ASN A 135 2.56 -16.08 4.03
C ASN A 135 3.41 -17.35 4.02
N ARG A 136 4.04 -17.65 2.87
CA ARG A 136 4.89 -18.83 2.72
C ARG A 136 6.07 -18.83 3.71
N THR A 137 6.67 -17.65 3.93
CA THR A 137 7.79 -17.47 4.88
C THR A 137 7.30 -16.77 6.14
N LYS A 138 7.34 -17.45 7.28
CA LYS A 138 6.82 -16.92 8.56
C LYS A 138 7.53 -15.64 9.01
N ALA A 139 8.83 -15.52 8.79
CA ALA A 139 9.62 -14.36 9.22
C ALA A 139 9.03 -13.03 8.69
N ARG A 140 8.60 -13.00 7.42
CA ARG A 140 7.98 -11.81 6.80
C ARG A 140 6.58 -11.48 7.35
N ALA A 141 5.85 -12.47 7.88
CA ALA A 141 4.57 -12.24 8.54
C ALA A 141 4.73 -11.75 9.99
N GLY A 142 5.85 -12.09 10.65
CA GLY A 142 6.11 -11.75 12.05
C GLY A 142 6.45 -10.28 12.30
N ALA A 143 6.99 -9.57 11.31
CA ALA A 143 7.42 -8.17 11.43
C ALA A 143 6.28 -7.19 11.78
N TRP A 144 5.02 -7.56 11.52
CA TRP A 144 3.86 -6.68 11.62
C TRP A 144 2.93 -7.00 12.80
N ARG A 145 3.37 -7.83 13.75
CA ARG A 145 2.60 -8.27 14.93
C ARG A 145 2.23 -7.16 15.93
N LYS A 146 2.58 -5.90 15.69
CA LYS A 146 2.26 -4.76 16.57
C LYS A 146 0.93 -4.12 16.16
N ALA A 147 -0.17 -4.84 16.38
CA ALA A 147 -1.54 -4.37 16.62
C ALA A 147 -2.51 -5.55 16.43
N SER A 148 -2.96 -6.12 17.56
CA SER A 148 -4.15 -7.00 17.72
C SER A 148 -4.38 -8.22 16.79
N ALA A 149 -3.46 -8.58 15.89
CA ALA A 149 -3.58 -9.78 15.07
C ALA A 149 -3.13 -11.05 15.83
N ARG A 150 -4.08 -11.84 16.33
CA ARG A 150 -3.79 -13.22 16.78
C ARG A 150 -3.42 -14.06 15.56
N CYS A 151 -2.14 -14.39 15.42
CA CYS A 151 -1.64 -15.33 14.43
C CYS A 151 -2.03 -16.76 14.84
N SER A 152 -3.05 -17.34 14.22
CA SER A 152 -3.39 -18.75 14.40
C SER A 152 -2.60 -19.65 13.44
N ARG A 153 -2.22 -20.82 13.97
CA ARG A 153 -1.24 -21.80 13.50
C ARG A 153 -1.66 -22.50 12.19
N ARG A 154 -0.67 -22.71 11.30
CA ARG A 154 -0.51 -23.81 10.31
C ARG A 154 -1.81 -24.50 9.84
N LEU A 155 -2.29 -24.17 8.64
CA LEU A 155 -3.18 -25.08 7.87
C LEU A 155 -2.33 -26.30 7.44
N ARG A 156 -2.26 -27.33 8.28
CA ARG A 156 -1.81 -28.67 7.83
C ARG A 156 -2.97 -29.32 7.08
N GLY A 157 -2.64 -29.91 5.93
CA GLY A 157 -3.58 -30.58 5.04
C GLY A 157 -4.64 -31.38 5.78
N THR A 158 -5.87 -30.89 5.72
CA THR A 158 -7.08 -31.62 6.06
C THR A 158 -8.14 -31.14 5.08
N ARG A 159 -8.88 -32.11 4.54
CA ARG A 159 -9.88 -32.01 3.48
C ARG A 159 -10.70 -30.72 3.58
N GLN A 160 -10.95 -30.08 2.42
CA GLN A 160 -11.92 -29.01 2.23
C GLN A 160 -13.26 -29.42 2.88
N ARG A 161 -13.48 -28.99 4.12
CA ARG A 161 -14.80 -28.96 4.74
C ARG A 161 -15.14 -27.51 4.98
N ALA A 162 -16.13 -27.07 4.20
CA ALA A 162 -16.91 -25.84 4.26
C ALA A 162 -16.44 -24.80 5.28
N LEU A 163 -15.67 -23.81 4.81
CA LEU A 163 -15.61 -22.47 5.41
C LEU A 163 -16.94 -21.76 5.15
N SER A 164 -17.99 -22.20 5.84
CA SER A 164 -19.27 -21.51 5.90
C SER A 164 -19.17 -20.37 6.92
N ARG A 165 -18.60 -19.25 6.49
CA ARG A 165 -18.81 -17.87 6.97
C ARG A 165 -17.85 -16.96 6.21
N ARG A 166 -18.34 -16.43 5.08
CA ARG A 166 -17.79 -15.34 4.23
C ARG A 166 -16.38 -14.88 4.58
N ALA A 167 -15.37 -15.64 4.16
CA ALA A 167 -13.98 -15.20 4.17
C ALA A 167 -13.68 -14.50 2.84
N ILE A 168 -13.18 -13.26 2.90
CA ILE A 168 -12.70 -12.55 1.71
C ILE A 168 -11.30 -13.06 1.40
N PHE A 169 -11.08 -13.47 0.15
CA PHE A 169 -9.81 -13.99 -0.33
C PHE A 169 -9.22 -12.98 -1.32
N TRP A 170 -8.00 -12.49 -1.06
CA TRP A 170 -7.29 -11.59 -1.98
C TRP A 170 -5.86 -12.08 -2.18
N SER A 171 -5.43 -12.18 -3.44
CA SER A 171 -4.11 -12.67 -3.84
C SER A 171 -3.41 -11.62 -4.71
N THR A 172 -2.32 -11.03 -4.21
CA THR A 172 -1.39 -10.26 -5.04
C THR A 172 -0.37 -11.21 -5.66
N ARG A 173 -0.71 -11.87 -6.77
CA ARG A 173 0.31 -12.49 -7.64
C ARG A 173 0.50 -11.65 -8.89
N ARG A 174 1.77 -11.36 -9.18
CA ARG A 174 2.28 -11.02 -10.50
C ARG A 174 1.82 -12.09 -11.49
N ALA A 175 1.13 -11.69 -12.55
CA ALA A 175 1.25 -12.37 -13.82
C ALA A 175 2.66 -12.07 -14.34
N LEU A 176 3.54 -13.08 -14.29
CA LEU A 176 4.72 -13.14 -15.14
C LEU A 176 4.36 -14.18 -16.20
N ALA A 177 4.15 -13.70 -17.42
CA ALA A 177 4.45 -14.42 -18.64
C ALA A 177 5.54 -13.59 -19.34
#